data_AF-A0A1H3CC23-F1
#
_entry.id   AF-A0A1H3CC23-F1
#
_cell.length_a   1.000
_cell.length_b   1.000
_cell.length_c   1.000
_cell.angle_alpha   90.00
_cell.angle_beta   90.00
_cell.angle_gamma   90.00
#
_symmetry.space_group_name_H-M   'P 1'
#
loop_
_entity.id
_entity.type
_entity.pdbx_description
1 polymer ?
#
loop_
_entity_poly.entity_id
_entity_poly.type
_entity_poly.pdbx_seq_one_letter_code
_entity_poly.pdbx_strand_id
1 'polypeptide(L)'
;MKFKIIVFVVLCLFSISLHAQLDEFSVMGIPSGTTSEINAVTPLEAGAIVYNSETKKIMLFDGTSWVNNENTDGDSWSLKGNSITNGYFIGSTNNEDLVLKANNIESGRISVYQLSTALGYNAKAAYQGTTIGREAVVGGNAGVAIGFKTQANNQNSTVVGSGAQGNANNTTVYGYRAVINTSAQNSTAIGANASVSANGQNSNAIGYNAKVNASGYVTNATAIGTNAEATKSNTLILGNNANIGIGTSDPTEKLQVNGSVKIVDGTEGDGKVLTSDSNGKASWKSNTTVYVGQFIISATGNKIITGLPFKPSSITFVAHANVETLDMDTDNAAGDNNKGLANSFGTMNGFARDDDGTITQQVIYIGGSGNSINDISRYASSSRCIGLRYSDQNGNALGRTLGSLTSFNTNGFTINVTNKSDNIVVLYTAYK
;
A
#
# COMPACT_ATOMS: atom_id res chain seq x y z
N MET A 1 21.27 -1.24 -141.84
CA MET A 1 22.69 -1.65 -141.74
C MET A 1 23.36 -0.85 -140.62
N LYS A 2 23.61 -1.47 -139.46
CA LYS A 2 24.75 -1.30 -138.51
C LYS A 2 24.35 -1.75 -137.09
N PHE A 3 25.24 -2.55 -136.50
CA PHE A 3 25.15 -3.38 -135.29
C PHE A 3 25.65 -2.65 -134.02
N LYS A 4 25.37 -3.28 -132.85
CA LYS A 4 26.10 -3.33 -131.55
C LYS A 4 25.44 -2.63 -130.35
N ILE A 5 25.51 -3.09 -129.09
CA ILE A 5 25.85 -4.35 -128.37
C ILE A 5 25.34 -4.10 -126.91
N ILE A 6 24.82 -5.14 -126.26
CA ILE A 6 24.36 -5.19 -124.86
C ILE A 6 25.55 -5.34 -123.88
N VAL A 7 25.52 -4.70 -122.71
CA VAL A 7 26.15 -5.24 -121.47
C VAL A 7 25.29 -4.89 -120.25
N PHE A 8 24.91 -5.92 -119.49
CA PHE A 8 24.17 -5.90 -118.22
C PHE A 8 25.17 -6.32 -117.13
N VAL A 9 25.29 -5.58 -116.03
CA VAL A 9 26.12 -5.99 -114.87
C VAL A 9 25.23 -6.04 -113.63
N VAL A 10 25.06 -7.26 -113.10
CA VAL A 10 24.39 -7.57 -111.84
C VAL A 10 25.43 -7.49 -110.73
N LEU A 11 25.16 -6.72 -109.67
CA LEU A 11 25.99 -6.65 -108.47
C LEU A 11 25.19 -7.26 -107.30
N CYS A 12 25.56 -8.46 -106.87
CA CYS A 12 25.11 -9.07 -105.61
C CYS A 12 26.07 -8.66 -104.50
N LEU A 13 25.56 -8.10 -103.40
CA LEU A 13 26.32 -7.88 -102.17
C LEU A 13 25.62 -8.59 -101.01
N PHE A 14 26.37 -9.51 -100.41
CA PHE A 14 26.02 -10.32 -99.25
C PHE A 14 26.02 -9.49 -97.96
N SER A 15 25.07 -9.77 -97.08
CA SER A 15 25.02 -9.28 -95.70
C SER A 15 25.90 -10.13 -94.79
N ILE A 16 26.88 -9.51 -94.13
CA ILE A 16 27.71 -10.12 -93.08
C ILE A 16 27.44 -9.37 -91.78
N SER A 17 26.96 -10.08 -90.76
CA SER A 17 26.84 -9.59 -89.38
C SER A 17 28.08 -10.00 -88.59
N LEU A 18 28.93 -9.03 -88.22
CA LEU A 18 30.08 -9.23 -87.33
C LEU A 18 29.64 -8.99 -85.89
N HIS A 19 29.94 -9.95 -85.01
CA HIS A 19 29.92 -9.74 -83.55
C HIS A 19 31.37 -9.44 -83.13
N ALA A 20 31.60 -8.28 -82.53
CA ALA A 20 32.90 -7.98 -81.92
C ALA A 20 33.02 -8.75 -80.59
N GLN A 21 33.97 -9.66 -80.51
CA GLN A 21 34.41 -10.30 -79.27
C GLN A 21 35.68 -9.58 -78.79
N LEU A 22 35.75 -9.22 -77.51
CA LEU A 22 36.99 -8.71 -76.89
C LEU A 22 38.02 -9.84 -76.84
N ASP A 23 39.25 -9.55 -77.28
CA ASP A 23 40.40 -10.48 -77.28
C ASP A 23 40.79 -10.88 -75.83
N GLU A 24 41.34 -12.07 -75.63
CA GLU A 24 41.66 -12.64 -74.30
C GLU A 24 42.74 -11.84 -73.54
N PHE A 25 43.42 -10.92 -74.25
CA PHE A 25 44.38 -9.95 -73.73
C PHE A 25 43.94 -8.49 -73.93
N SER A 26 42.67 -8.24 -74.24
CA SER A 26 42.12 -6.90 -74.45
C SER A 26 41.96 -6.05 -73.17
N VAL A 27 42.71 -6.40 -72.10
CA VAL A 27 42.78 -5.67 -70.84
C VAL A 27 44.18 -5.04 -70.76
N MET A 28 44.23 -3.72 -70.60
CA MET A 28 45.49 -2.98 -70.46
C MET A 28 46.30 -3.53 -69.27
N GLY A 29 47.53 -4.00 -69.53
CA GLY A 29 48.47 -4.42 -68.48
C GLY A 29 49.01 -3.22 -67.71
N ILE A 30 49.09 -3.34 -66.38
CA ILE A 30 49.71 -2.35 -65.50
C ILE A 30 51.11 -2.88 -65.14
N PRO A 31 52.17 -2.03 -65.10
CA PRO A 31 53.48 -2.45 -64.61
C PRO A 31 53.38 -3.14 -63.25
N SER A 32 54.16 -4.19 -62.99
CA SER A 32 54.09 -4.96 -61.74
C SER A 32 55.46 -5.24 -61.15
N GLY A 33 55.57 -5.29 -59.82
CA GLY A 33 56.80 -5.65 -59.12
C GLY A 33 56.59 -5.92 -57.63
N THR A 34 57.62 -6.39 -56.94
CA THR A 34 57.67 -6.51 -55.48
C THR A 34 57.71 -5.13 -54.81
N THR A 35 57.42 -5.05 -53.51
CA THR A 35 57.50 -3.78 -52.76
C THR A 35 58.88 -3.14 -52.87
N SER A 36 59.93 -3.95 -52.87
CA SER A 36 61.31 -3.48 -53.01
C SER A 36 61.61 -2.95 -54.41
N GLU A 37 61.16 -3.62 -55.46
CA GLU A 37 61.37 -3.18 -56.85
C GLU A 37 60.61 -1.89 -57.14
N ILE A 38 59.38 -1.77 -56.64
CA ILE A 38 58.53 -0.60 -56.80
C ILE A 38 59.14 0.64 -56.11
N ASN A 39 59.68 0.49 -54.90
CA ASN A 39 60.31 1.58 -54.15
C ASN A 39 61.68 2.01 -54.71
N ALA A 40 62.31 1.19 -55.57
CA ALA A 40 63.61 1.47 -56.17
C ALA A 40 63.52 2.28 -57.48
N VAL A 41 62.31 2.48 -58.03
CA VAL A 41 62.09 3.24 -59.27
C VAL A 41 62.41 4.73 -59.03
N THR A 42 63.32 5.29 -59.84
CA THR A 42 63.62 6.73 -59.86
C THR A 42 63.90 7.21 -61.29
N PRO A 43 63.44 8.42 -61.69
CA PRO A 43 62.53 9.31 -60.97
C PRO A 43 61.07 8.82 -60.96
N LEU A 44 60.32 9.16 -59.92
CA LEU A 44 58.89 8.87 -59.78
C LEU A 44 58.07 10.14 -59.95
N GLU A 45 57.02 10.07 -60.76
CA GLU A 45 56.04 11.15 -60.93
C GLU A 45 54.76 10.86 -60.13
N ALA A 46 54.18 11.90 -59.53
CA ALA A 46 52.88 11.79 -58.88
C ALA A 46 51.82 11.36 -59.90
N GLY A 47 51.00 10.36 -59.53
CA GLY A 47 50.02 9.73 -60.41
C GLY A 47 50.50 8.46 -61.10
N ALA A 48 51.75 8.03 -60.92
CA ALA A 48 52.22 6.73 -61.41
C ALA A 48 51.41 5.58 -60.78
N ILE A 49 51.12 4.53 -61.56
CA ILE A 49 50.32 3.38 -61.14
C ILE A 49 51.13 2.08 -61.35
N VAL A 50 51.13 1.20 -60.34
CA VAL A 50 51.83 -0.09 -60.40
C VAL A 50 51.04 -1.17 -59.66
N TYR A 51 51.17 -2.43 -60.06
CA TYR A 51 50.66 -3.57 -59.30
C TYR A 51 51.76 -4.14 -58.40
N ASN A 52 51.57 -4.07 -57.09
CA ASN A 52 52.47 -4.70 -56.13
C ASN A 52 52.14 -6.19 -56.01
N SER A 53 53.06 -7.05 -56.43
CA SER A 53 52.88 -8.50 -56.48
C SER A 53 52.91 -9.18 -55.11
N GLU A 54 53.46 -8.53 -54.09
CA GLU A 54 53.50 -9.07 -52.71
C GLU A 54 52.21 -8.74 -51.95
N THR A 55 51.75 -7.49 -52.02
CA THR A 55 50.51 -7.06 -51.37
C THR A 55 49.27 -7.41 -52.19
N LYS A 56 49.47 -7.75 -53.48
CA LYS A 56 48.43 -8.04 -54.48
C LYS A 56 47.50 -6.85 -54.73
N LYS A 57 48.03 -5.63 -54.71
CA LYS A 57 47.27 -4.38 -54.81
C LYS A 57 47.78 -3.48 -55.92
N ILE A 58 46.87 -2.72 -56.52
CA ILE A 58 47.24 -1.57 -57.37
C ILE A 58 47.60 -0.41 -56.43
N MET A 59 48.77 0.16 -56.67
CA MET A 59 49.33 1.29 -55.94
C MET A 59 49.36 2.51 -56.86
N LEU A 60 49.07 3.68 -56.31
CA LEU A 60 49.23 5.00 -56.92
C LEU A 60 50.34 5.75 -56.16
N PHE A 61 51.25 6.41 -56.85
CA PHE A 61 52.23 7.28 -56.20
C PHE A 61 51.63 8.67 -55.98
N ASP A 62 51.50 9.12 -54.72
CA ASP A 62 50.89 10.41 -54.37
C ASP A 62 51.85 11.62 -54.49
N GLY A 63 53.11 11.37 -54.86
CA GLY A 63 54.19 12.36 -54.88
C GLY A 63 55.19 12.22 -53.73
N THR A 64 54.85 11.43 -52.71
CA THR A 64 55.70 11.14 -51.54
C THR A 64 55.81 9.65 -51.23
N SER A 65 54.73 8.88 -51.44
CA SER A 65 54.67 7.46 -51.13
C SER A 65 53.74 6.70 -52.09
N TRP A 66 53.94 5.39 -52.17
CA TRP A 66 52.99 4.50 -52.83
C TRP A 66 51.81 4.24 -51.91
N VAL A 67 50.62 4.72 -52.30
CA VAL A 67 49.35 4.51 -51.60
C VAL A 67 48.50 3.52 -52.38
N ASN A 68 47.69 2.70 -51.70
CA ASN A 68 46.69 1.88 -52.39
C ASN A 68 45.38 2.68 -52.46
N ASN A 69 44.59 2.48 -53.52
CA ASN A 69 43.24 3.05 -53.64
C ASN A 69 42.21 2.27 -52.79
N GLU A 70 42.65 1.61 -51.72
CA GLU A 70 41.73 1.25 -50.67
C GLU A 70 41.42 2.54 -49.92
N ASN A 71 40.19 2.67 -49.41
CA ASN A 71 39.80 3.79 -48.59
C ASN A 71 40.68 3.80 -47.32
N THR A 72 41.87 4.42 -47.39
CA THR A 72 42.89 4.49 -46.34
C THR A 72 42.61 5.61 -45.35
N ASP A 73 41.64 6.47 -45.66
CA ASP A 73 41.06 7.31 -44.64
C ASP A 73 40.42 6.35 -43.62
N GLY A 74 40.86 6.41 -42.37
CA GLY A 74 40.32 5.63 -41.24
C GLY A 74 38.84 5.91 -40.94
N ASP A 75 38.11 6.42 -41.92
CA ASP A 75 36.73 6.89 -41.95
C ASP A 75 35.73 5.74 -42.06
N SER A 76 36.20 4.52 -42.32
CA SER A 76 35.39 3.29 -42.25
C SER A 76 35.53 2.62 -40.89
N TRP A 77 34.43 2.03 -40.40
CA TRP A 77 34.47 1.20 -39.20
C TRP A 77 35.09 -0.17 -39.51
N SER A 78 36.29 -0.44 -39.01
CA SER A 78 36.98 -1.72 -39.19
C SER A 78 36.23 -2.86 -38.50
N LEU A 79 36.20 -4.04 -39.14
CA LEU A 79 35.67 -5.27 -38.53
C LEU A 79 36.47 -5.76 -37.32
N LYS A 80 37.70 -5.25 -37.16
CA LYS A 80 38.55 -5.48 -35.97
C LYS A 80 38.47 -4.34 -34.95
N GLY A 81 37.63 -3.34 -35.20
CA GLY A 81 37.50 -2.13 -34.39
C GLY A 81 38.50 -1.03 -34.79
N ASN A 82 38.18 0.21 -34.42
CA ASN A 82 39.00 1.40 -34.65
C ASN A 82 39.59 1.89 -33.32
N SER A 83 40.82 2.41 -33.35
CA SER A 83 41.41 3.15 -32.22
C SER A 83 40.76 4.52 -32.11
N ILE A 84 40.15 4.84 -30.97
CA ILE A 84 39.45 6.11 -30.74
C ILE A 84 40.41 7.09 -30.04
N THR A 85 40.66 8.24 -30.67
CA THR A 85 41.37 9.39 -30.08
C THR A 85 40.39 10.55 -29.85
N ASN A 86 40.84 11.64 -29.22
CA ASN A 86 39.97 12.77 -28.90
C ASN A 86 39.38 13.42 -30.17
N GLY A 87 38.05 13.41 -30.29
CA GLY A 87 37.32 13.96 -31.43
C GLY A 87 36.74 12.92 -32.40
N TYR A 88 37.09 11.63 -32.27
CA TYR A 88 36.51 10.56 -33.10
C TYR A 88 35.18 10.07 -32.53
N PHE A 89 34.19 9.84 -33.40
CA PHE A 89 32.86 9.34 -33.03
C PHE A 89 32.27 8.46 -34.12
N ILE A 90 31.26 7.67 -33.76
CA ILE A 90 30.39 6.96 -34.71
C ILE A 90 29.09 7.75 -34.77
N GLY A 91 28.78 8.36 -35.92
CA GLY A 91 27.57 9.18 -36.06
C GLY A 91 27.56 10.08 -37.29
N SER A 92 26.67 11.07 -37.27
CA SER A 92 26.51 12.10 -38.30
C SER A 92 26.93 13.49 -37.78
N THR A 93 27.27 14.40 -38.69
CA THR A 93 27.60 15.82 -38.39
C THR A 93 26.49 16.80 -38.79
N ASN A 94 25.46 16.32 -39.49
CA ASN A 94 24.28 17.09 -39.88
C ASN A 94 23.09 16.76 -38.96
N ASN A 95 22.02 17.55 -39.05
CA ASN A 95 20.82 17.38 -38.23
C ASN A 95 19.89 16.28 -38.77
N GLU A 96 20.45 15.08 -38.96
CA GLU A 96 19.76 13.89 -39.43
C GLU A 96 19.87 12.77 -38.40
N ASP A 97 18.86 11.89 -38.37
CA ASP A 97 18.83 10.76 -37.44
C ASP A 97 19.94 9.73 -37.73
N LEU A 98 20.56 9.18 -36.69
CA LEU A 98 21.46 8.04 -36.83
C LEU A 98 20.64 6.75 -36.93
N VAL A 99 20.64 6.12 -38.11
CA VAL A 99 19.86 4.90 -38.40
C VAL A 99 20.76 3.66 -38.45
N LEU A 100 20.43 2.66 -37.64
CA LEU A 100 21.05 1.34 -37.62
C LEU A 100 20.19 0.35 -38.41
N LYS A 101 20.78 -0.38 -39.35
CA LYS A 101 20.07 -1.33 -40.21
C LYS A 101 20.68 -2.73 -40.16
N ALA A 102 19.83 -3.75 -40.28
CA ALA A 102 20.20 -5.14 -40.53
C ALA A 102 19.39 -5.64 -41.74
N ASN A 103 20.05 -6.26 -42.73
CA ASN A 103 19.40 -6.69 -43.98
C ASN A 103 18.59 -5.57 -44.68
N ASN A 104 19.14 -4.34 -44.70
CA ASN A 104 18.47 -3.13 -45.21
C ASN A 104 17.17 -2.75 -44.47
N ILE A 105 16.90 -3.33 -43.30
CA ILE A 105 15.75 -3.00 -42.45
C ILE A 105 16.23 -2.23 -41.23
N GLU A 106 15.59 -1.11 -40.93
CA GLU A 106 15.84 -0.34 -39.72
C GLU A 106 15.62 -1.19 -38.48
N SER A 107 16.67 -1.31 -37.69
CA SER A 107 16.72 -2.04 -36.42
C SER A 107 17.17 -1.15 -35.27
N GLY A 108 17.44 0.13 -35.52
CA GLY A 108 17.65 1.13 -34.49
C GLY A 108 17.70 2.54 -35.07
N ARG A 109 17.38 3.53 -34.24
CA ARG A 109 17.39 4.96 -34.57
C ARG A 109 17.68 5.77 -33.31
N ILE A 110 18.62 6.70 -33.41
CA ILE A 110 18.76 7.82 -32.47
C ILE A 110 18.27 9.05 -33.21
N SER A 111 17.13 9.61 -32.76
CA SER A 111 16.46 10.68 -33.47
C SER A 111 16.77 12.05 -32.88
N VAL A 112 17.20 12.98 -33.74
CA VAL A 112 17.45 14.38 -33.37
C VAL A 112 16.18 15.23 -33.43
N TYR A 113 15.19 14.83 -34.24
CA TYR A 113 13.89 15.50 -34.32
C TYR A 113 12.97 15.10 -33.16
N GLN A 114 12.92 13.82 -32.84
CA GLN A 114 12.13 13.31 -31.72
C GLN A 114 12.88 13.38 -30.39
N LEU A 115 14.20 13.65 -30.37
CA LEU A 115 15.04 13.56 -29.18
C LEU A 115 14.91 12.17 -28.50
N SER A 116 14.83 11.11 -29.30
CA SER A 116 14.43 9.78 -28.86
C SER A 116 15.41 8.70 -29.29
N THR A 117 15.34 7.53 -28.64
CA THR A 117 16.12 6.34 -29.02
C THR A 117 15.17 5.16 -29.20
N ALA A 118 15.27 4.49 -30.34
CA ALA A 118 14.57 3.24 -30.62
C ALA A 118 15.58 2.18 -31.04
N LEU A 119 15.59 1.02 -30.37
CA LEU A 119 16.48 -0.10 -30.67
C LEU A 119 15.66 -1.38 -30.77
N GLY A 120 15.75 -2.08 -31.89
CA GLY A 120 15.00 -3.31 -32.18
C GLY A 120 14.21 -3.21 -33.49
N TYR A 121 13.98 -4.36 -34.12
CA TYR A 121 13.15 -4.48 -35.32
C TYR A 121 11.74 -3.93 -35.04
N ASN A 122 11.28 -2.96 -35.85
CA ASN A 122 10.01 -2.25 -35.68
C ASN A 122 9.83 -1.54 -34.32
N ALA A 123 10.92 -1.22 -33.60
CA ALA A 123 10.85 -0.36 -32.43
C ALA A 123 10.48 1.07 -32.84
N LYS A 124 9.56 1.72 -32.10
CA LYS A 124 9.13 3.10 -32.36
C LYS A 124 9.18 3.93 -31.09
N ALA A 125 9.85 5.09 -31.13
CA ALA A 125 9.91 6.01 -30.02
C ALA A 125 9.35 7.39 -30.41
N ALA A 126 8.32 7.85 -29.72
CA ALA A 126 7.81 9.22 -29.80
C ALA A 126 8.79 10.23 -29.16
N TYR A 127 8.39 11.50 -29.11
CA TYR A 127 9.19 12.60 -28.57
C TYR A 127 9.74 12.27 -27.17
N GLN A 128 11.04 12.48 -26.97
CA GLN A 128 11.80 12.17 -25.75
C GLN A 128 11.71 10.71 -25.27
N GLY A 129 11.31 9.79 -26.14
CA GLY A 129 11.08 8.38 -25.79
C GLY A 129 12.34 7.51 -25.81
N THR A 130 12.36 6.48 -24.98
CA THR A 130 13.36 5.39 -25.05
C THR A 130 12.66 4.06 -25.30
N THR A 131 12.93 3.42 -26.42
CA THR A 131 12.31 2.16 -26.84
C THR A 131 13.37 1.11 -27.12
N ILE A 132 13.29 -0.04 -26.46
CA ILE A 132 14.24 -1.15 -26.64
C ILE A 132 13.46 -2.47 -26.74
N GLY A 133 13.56 -3.15 -27.87
CA GLY A 133 12.94 -4.46 -28.09
C GLY A 133 12.21 -4.54 -29.43
N ARG A 134 12.07 -5.77 -29.95
CA ARG A 134 11.30 -6.02 -31.16
C ARG A 134 9.84 -5.60 -30.96
N GLU A 135 9.31 -4.80 -31.88
CA GLU A 135 7.94 -4.30 -31.88
C GLU A 135 7.56 -3.51 -30.59
N ALA A 136 8.55 -3.00 -29.86
CA ALA A 136 8.33 -2.12 -28.72
C ALA A 136 7.90 -0.73 -29.21
N VAL A 137 7.01 -0.06 -28.47
CA VAL A 137 6.46 1.24 -28.84
C VAL A 137 6.39 2.17 -27.63
N VAL A 138 6.99 3.34 -27.75
CA VAL A 138 6.63 4.52 -26.97
C VAL A 138 5.79 5.42 -27.87
N GLY A 139 4.49 5.53 -27.58
CA GLY A 139 3.55 6.38 -28.30
C GLY A 139 3.35 7.77 -27.67
N GLY A 140 3.57 7.89 -26.36
CA GLY A 140 3.47 9.15 -25.63
C GLY A 140 4.80 9.86 -25.43
N ASN A 141 4.74 11.17 -25.14
CA ASN A 141 5.93 11.96 -24.82
C ASN A 141 6.67 11.41 -23.58
N ALA A 142 8.01 11.38 -23.63
CA ALA A 142 8.90 11.04 -22.52
C ALA A 142 8.61 9.66 -21.90
N GLY A 143 8.19 8.70 -22.72
CA GLY A 143 7.96 7.32 -22.30
C GLY A 143 9.19 6.42 -22.40
N VAL A 144 9.17 5.32 -21.66
CA VAL A 144 10.18 4.25 -21.72
C VAL A 144 9.46 2.93 -21.98
N ALA A 145 9.84 2.21 -23.04
CA ALA A 145 9.30 0.88 -23.36
C ALA A 145 10.46 -0.11 -23.58
N ILE A 146 10.59 -1.13 -22.72
CA ILE A 146 11.71 -2.09 -22.78
C ILE A 146 11.18 -3.53 -22.74
N GLY A 147 11.32 -4.25 -23.85
CA GLY A 147 10.92 -5.66 -24.00
C GLY A 147 10.22 -5.96 -25.32
N PHE A 148 10.05 -7.24 -25.65
CA PHE A 148 9.31 -7.64 -26.86
C PHE A 148 7.83 -7.22 -26.75
N LYS A 149 7.35 -6.43 -27.72
CA LYS A 149 5.96 -5.92 -27.78
C LYS A 149 5.51 -5.09 -26.57
N THR A 150 6.41 -4.37 -25.91
CA THR A 150 6.02 -3.38 -24.89
C THR A 150 5.35 -2.17 -25.50
N GLN A 151 4.40 -1.56 -24.78
CA GLN A 151 3.69 -0.38 -25.23
C GLN A 151 3.56 0.66 -24.12
N ALA A 152 4.31 1.75 -24.20
CA ALA A 152 4.10 2.95 -23.40
C ALA A 152 3.30 3.96 -24.23
N ASN A 153 1.98 3.80 -24.26
CA ASN A 153 1.10 4.49 -25.22
C ASN A 153 0.83 5.96 -24.87
N ASN A 154 1.16 6.38 -23.64
CA ASN A 154 0.80 7.68 -23.09
C ASN A 154 1.97 8.36 -22.39
N GLN A 155 1.80 9.63 -22.02
CA GLN A 155 2.89 10.49 -21.55
C GLN A 155 3.55 9.96 -20.27
N ASN A 156 4.86 10.20 -20.11
CA ASN A 156 5.65 9.95 -18.91
C ASN A 156 5.50 8.52 -18.35
N SER A 157 5.33 7.53 -19.21
CA SER A 157 5.06 6.15 -18.81
C SER A 157 6.30 5.28 -18.93
N THR A 158 6.59 4.48 -17.91
CA THR A 158 7.67 3.49 -17.92
C THR A 158 7.07 2.10 -17.99
N VAL A 159 7.40 1.34 -19.04
CA VAL A 159 6.81 0.04 -19.34
C VAL A 159 7.91 -0.97 -19.67
N VAL A 160 8.06 -1.98 -18.82
CA VAL A 160 9.12 -2.98 -18.92
C VAL A 160 8.55 -4.40 -18.82
N GLY A 161 8.98 -5.29 -19.71
CA GLY A 161 8.58 -6.71 -19.71
C GLY A 161 7.77 -7.10 -20.94
N SER A 162 7.95 -8.32 -21.44
CA SER A 162 7.35 -8.72 -22.72
C SER A 162 5.81 -8.62 -22.69
N GLY A 163 5.26 -7.93 -23.68
CA GLY A 163 3.82 -7.69 -23.83
C GLY A 163 3.19 -6.75 -22.80
N ALA A 164 4.00 -6.06 -21.98
CA ALA A 164 3.48 -5.10 -21.00
C ALA A 164 2.92 -3.83 -21.67
N GLN A 165 1.88 -3.23 -21.07
CA GLN A 165 1.18 -2.08 -21.64
C GLN A 165 0.86 -1.01 -20.58
N GLY A 166 1.29 0.23 -20.83
CA GLY A 166 0.89 1.42 -20.10
C GLY A 166 -0.01 2.30 -20.97
N ASN A 167 -1.32 2.21 -20.76
CA ASN A 167 -2.34 2.88 -21.58
C ASN A 167 -2.91 4.16 -20.94
N ALA A 168 -2.24 4.73 -19.93
CA ALA A 168 -2.61 6.00 -19.31
C ALA A 168 -1.37 6.84 -18.99
N ASN A 169 -1.54 8.13 -18.69
CA ASN A 169 -0.44 9.04 -18.37
C ASN A 169 0.22 8.70 -17.02
N ASN A 170 1.52 8.95 -16.91
CA ASN A 170 2.30 8.82 -15.68
C ASN A 170 2.23 7.40 -15.07
N THR A 171 2.34 6.37 -15.91
CA THR A 171 2.20 4.98 -15.47
C THR A 171 3.55 4.30 -15.24
N THR A 172 3.61 3.40 -14.26
CA THR A 172 4.75 2.50 -14.07
C THR A 172 4.28 1.05 -14.23
N VAL A 173 4.77 0.36 -15.24
CA VAL A 173 4.40 -1.02 -15.57
C VAL A 173 5.66 -1.88 -15.65
N TYR A 174 5.73 -2.93 -14.84
CA TYR A 174 6.87 -3.85 -14.83
C TYR A 174 6.39 -5.30 -14.71
N GLY A 175 6.63 -6.12 -15.73
CA GLY A 175 6.34 -7.56 -15.70
C GLY A 175 5.76 -8.09 -17.00
N TYR A 176 5.88 -9.41 -17.23
CA TYR A 176 5.28 -10.08 -18.38
C TYR A 176 3.77 -9.83 -18.43
N ARG A 177 3.28 -9.23 -19.52
CA ARG A 177 1.86 -8.90 -19.74
C ARG A 177 1.20 -8.10 -18.60
N ALA A 178 1.97 -7.31 -17.86
CA ALA A 178 1.40 -6.35 -16.92
C ALA A 178 0.68 -5.23 -17.70
N VAL A 179 -0.48 -4.77 -17.22
CA VAL A 179 -1.31 -3.82 -17.97
C VAL A 179 -1.89 -2.75 -17.06
N ILE A 180 -1.67 -1.49 -17.40
CA ILE A 180 -2.50 -0.39 -16.92
C ILE A 180 -3.40 0.04 -18.07
N ASN A 181 -4.71 0.00 -17.85
CA ASN A 181 -5.71 0.35 -18.86
C ASN A 181 -5.87 1.87 -19.01
N THR A 182 -6.68 2.27 -19.99
CA THR A 182 -6.98 3.67 -20.27
C THR A 182 -7.60 4.38 -19.06
N SER A 183 -7.32 5.68 -18.94
CA SER A 183 -7.82 6.54 -17.86
C SER A 183 -7.36 6.17 -16.43
N ALA A 184 -6.49 5.17 -16.25
CA ALA A 184 -5.88 4.82 -14.96
C ALA A 184 -4.55 5.59 -14.76
N GLN A 185 -4.63 6.92 -14.74
CA GLN A 185 -3.45 7.79 -14.62
C GLN A 185 -2.76 7.63 -13.26
N ASN A 186 -1.46 7.97 -13.19
CA ASN A 186 -0.66 7.95 -11.96
C ASN A 186 -0.66 6.59 -11.24
N SER A 187 -0.71 5.50 -12.00
CA SER A 187 -0.90 4.15 -11.46
C SER A 187 0.32 3.28 -11.68
N THR A 188 0.43 2.24 -10.85
CA THR A 188 1.56 1.29 -10.85
C THR A 188 1.06 -0.14 -11.00
N ALA A 189 1.66 -0.92 -11.90
CA ALA A 189 1.40 -2.34 -12.07
C ALA A 189 2.74 -3.10 -12.13
N ILE A 190 3.07 -3.84 -11.06
CA ILE A 190 4.34 -4.55 -10.92
C ILE A 190 4.04 -6.03 -10.67
N GLY A 191 4.59 -6.91 -11.50
CA GLY A 191 4.38 -8.36 -11.46
C GLY A 191 3.78 -8.89 -12.75
N ALA A 192 4.07 -10.14 -13.09
CA ALA A 192 3.50 -10.76 -14.29
C ALA A 192 1.97 -10.80 -14.18
N ASN A 193 1.29 -10.37 -15.24
CA ASN A 193 -0.17 -10.20 -15.31
C ASN A 193 -0.77 -9.25 -14.25
N ALA A 194 0.04 -8.41 -13.58
CA ALA A 194 -0.51 -7.38 -12.71
C ALA A 194 -1.32 -6.38 -13.54
N SER A 195 -2.49 -5.96 -13.04
CA SER A 195 -3.35 -5.06 -13.82
C SER A 195 -4.07 -4.01 -13.01
N VAL A 196 -4.16 -2.80 -13.56
CA VAL A 196 -5.09 -1.75 -13.10
C VAL A 196 -6.16 -1.55 -14.18
N SER A 197 -7.42 -1.70 -13.80
CA SER A 197 -8.57 -1.56 -14.69
C SER A 197 -8.73 -0.13 -15.21
N ALA A 198 -9.59 0.05 -16.21
CA ALA A 198 -9.92 1.38 -16.69
C ALA A 198 -10.47 2.26 -15.54
N ASN A 199 -10.17 3.55 -15.57
CA ASN A 199 -10.52 4.53 -14.52
C ASN A 199 -9.93 4.24 -13.12
N GLY A 200 -8.95 3.33 -13.04
CA GLY A 200 -8.22 2.96 -11.84
C GLY A 200 -7.24 4.01 -11.32
N GLN A 201 -7.58 5.31 -11.33
CA GLN A 201 -6.61 6.40 -11.09
C GLN A 201 -5.93 6.28 -9.72
N ASN A 202 -4.66 6.70 -9.65
CA ASN A 202 -3.83 6.71 -8.44
C ASN A 202 -3.77 5.34 -7.74
N SER A 203 -3.80 4.24 -8.49
CA SER A 203 -3.91 2.90 -7.92
C SER A 203 -2.68 2.04 -8.20
N ASN A 204 -2.46 1.06 -7.33
CA ASN A 204 -1.26 0.21 -7.36
C ASN A 204 -1.65 -1.26 -7.33
N ALA A 205 -1.18 -2.04 -8.29
CA ALA A 205 -1.28 -3.50 -8.33
C ALA A 205 0.13 -4.10 -8.28
N ILE A 206 0.52 -4.71 -7.16
CA ILE A 206 1.88 -5.19 -6.91
C ILE A 206 1.86 -6.67 -6.54
N GLY A 207 2.32 -7.54 -7.43
CA GLY A 207 2.38 -8.99 -7.26
C GLY A 207 1.97 -9.74 -8.53
N TYR A 208 2.30 -11.03 -8.61
CA TYR A 208 1.82 -11.89 -9.70
C TYR A 208 0.29 -11.88 -9.74
N ASN A 209 -0.29 -11.48 -10.88
CA ASN A 209 -1.74 -11.40 -11.08
C ASN A 209 -2.46 -10.52 -10.02
N ALA A 210 -1.77 -9.55 -9.40
CA ALA A 210 -2.41 -8.55 -8.55
C ALA A 210 -3.29 -7.63 -9.39
N LYS A 211 -4.46 -7.24 -8.87
CA LYS A 211 -5.46 -6.49 -9.61
C LYS A 211 -6.04 -5.35 -8.80
N VAL A 212 -6.18 -4.21 -9.45
CA VAL A 212 -7.16 -3.21 -9.08
C VAL A 212 -8.27 -3.35 -10.11
N ASN A 213 -9.34 -4.05 -9.74
CA ASN A 213 -10.42 -4.45 -10.63
C ASN A 213 -11.66 -3.61 -10.33
N ALA A 214 -12.19 -2.98 -11.36
CA ALA A 214 -13.36 -2.16 -11.24
C ALA A 214 -14.41 -2.60 -12.28
N SER A 215 -15.50 -3.16 -11.77
CA SER A 215 -16.81 -3.04 -12.42
C SER A 215 -17.39 -1.61 -12.26
N GLY A 216 -16.56 -0.60 -11.94
CA GLY A 216 -16.94 0.78 -11.61
C GLY A 216 -15.74 1.76 -11.58
N TYR A 217 -15.83 2.89 -10.87
CA TYR A 217 -14.71 3.82 -10.67
C TYR A 217 -13.99 3.48 -9.34
N VAL A 218 -12.81 2.84 -9.41
CA VAL A 218 -11.99 2.49 -8.24
C VAL A 218 -10.74 3.34 -8.25
N THR A 219 -10.59 4.27 -7.31
CA THR A 219 -9.45 5.20 -7.25
C THR A 219 -8.73 5.12 -5.91
N ASN A 220 -7.45 5.49 -5.86
CA ASN A 220 -6.65 5.45 -4.64
C ASN A 220 -6.65 4.05 -3.99
N ALA A 221 -6.64 2.98 -4.80
CA ALA A 221 -6.69 1.61 -4.33
C ALA A 221 -5.32 0.94 -4.47
N THR A 222 -4.90 0.16 -3.48
CA THR A 222 -3.64 -0.58 -3.53
C THR A 222 -3.91 -2.05 -3.26
N ALA A 223 -3.53 -2.92 -4.18
CA ALA A 223 -3.52 -4.38 -4.02
C ALA A 223 -2.06 -4.87 -4.00
N ILE A 224 -1.65 -5.50 -2.90
CA ILE A 224 -0.29 -6.03 -2.73
C ILE A 224 -0.36 -7.53 -2.42
N GLY A 225 0.35 -8.32 -3.22
CA GLY A 225 0.47 -9.77 -3.08
C GLY A 225 0.00 -10.52 -4.32
N THR A 226 0.43 -11.78 -4.45
CA THR A 226 -0.01 -12.70 -5.50
C THR A 226 -1.53 -12.78 -5.49
N ASN A 227 -2.17 -12.56 -6.64
CA ASN A 227 -3.63 -12.59 -6.83
C ASN A 227 -4.43 -11.62 -5.93
N ALA A 228 -3.79 -10.64 -5.27
CA ALA A 228 -4.49 -9.67 -4.46
C ALA A 228 -5.42 -8.81 -5.33
N GLU A 229 -6.65 -8.54 -4.88
CA GLU A 229 -7.64 -7.81 -5.66
C GLU A 229 -8.29 -6.69 -4.84
N ALA A 230 -8.11 -5.45 -5.28
CA ALA A 230 -8.79 -4.29 -4.72
C ALA A 230 -9.95 -3.85 -5.62
N THR A 231 -11.17 -3.84 -5.06
CA THR A 231 -12.42 -3.56 -5.78
C THR A 231 -13.14 -2.30 -5.31
N LYS A 232 -12.55 -1.55 -4.38
CA LYS A 232 -13.14 -0.34 -3.78
C LYS A 232 -12.11 0.78 -3.68
N SER A 233 -12.57 2.03 -3.87
CA SER A 233 -11.72 3.21 -3.74
C SER A 233 -11.20 3.41 -2.31
N ASN A 234 -10.05 4.05 -2.16
CA ASN A 234 -9.42 4.37 -0.88
C ASN A 234 -9.18 3.12 0.01
N THR A 235 -8.80 2.00 -0.61
CA THR A 235 -8.52 0.75 0.11
C THR A 235 -7.09 0.27 -0.10
N LEU A 236 -6.58 -0.40 0.92
CA LEU A 236 -5.37 -1.22 0.84
C LEU A 236 -5.78 -2.67 1.08
N ILE A 237 -5.60 -3.53 0.08
CA ILE A 237 -5.79 -4.96 0.17
C ILE A 237 -4.41 -5.62 0.20
N LEU A 238 -4.10 -6.22 1.34
CA LEU A 238 -2.90 -7.02 1.54
C LEU A 238 -3.29 -8.50 1.38
N GLY A 239 -2.94 -9.11 0.25
CA GLY A 239 -2.97 -10.56 0.02
C GLY A 239 -4.06 -11.12 -0.90
N ASN A 240 -3.88 -12.42 -1.20
CA ASN A 240 -4.89 -13.43 -1.49
C ASN A 240 -4.38 -14.71 -0.79
N ASN A 241 -4.88 -14.99 0.41
CA ASN A 241 -4.35 -15.98 1.37
C ASN A 241 -2.95 -15.69 1.95
N ALA A 242 -2.42 -14.47 1.84
CA ALA A 242 -1.17 -14.08 2.52
C ALA A 242 -1.36 -13.95 4.04
N ASN A 243 -0.27 -14.06 4.80
CA ASN A 243 -0.18 -13.72 6.23
C ASN A 243 0.74 -12.50 6.40
N ILE A 244 0.36 -11.57 7.27
CA ILE A 244 1.09 -10.33 7.53
C ILE A 244 1.90 -10.50 8.81
N GLY A 245 3.23 -10.58 8.66
CA GLY A 245 4.18 -10.56 9.77
C GLY A 245 4.74 -9.16 9.99
N ILE A 246 4.64 -8.64 11.22
CA ILE A 246 5.33 -7.43 11.66
C ILE A 246 6.33 -7.85 12.74
N GLY A 247 7.63 -7.78 12.43
CA GLY A 247 8.69 -8.29 13.31
C GLY A 247 8.81 -9.82 13.36
N THR A 248 8.15 -10.53 12.43
CA THR A 248 8.27 -11.99 12.23
C THR A 248 8.28 -12.32 10.74
N SER A 249 9.09 -13.30 10.34
CA SER A 249 9.12 -13.84 8.97
C SER A 249 8.27 -15.11 8.79
N ASP A 250 7.76 -15.68 9.90
CA ASP A 250 6.92 -16.88 9.90
C ASP A 250 5.62 -16.61 10.68
N PRO A 251 4.71 -15.79 10.13
CA PRO A 251 3.42 -15.52 10.75
C PRO A 251 2.51 -16.76 10.68
N THR A 252 2.11 -17.25 11.85
CA THR A 252 1.17 -18.38 12.03
C THR A 252 -0.29 -17.97 11.91
N GLU A 253 -0.56 -16.66 12.01
CA GLU A 253 -1.89 -16.06 11.89
C GLU A 253 -1.94 -15.05 10.74
N LYS A 254 -3.15 -14.63 10.35
CA LYS A 254 -3.35 -13.65 9.28
C LYS A 254 -2.66 -12.31 9.55
N LEU A 255 -2.65 -11.88 10.81
CA LEU A 255 -1.87 -10.75 11.29
C LEU A 255 -1.14 -11.20 12.57
N GLN A 256 0.19 -11.21 12.52
CA GLN A 256 1.03 -11.48 13.69
C GLN A 256 2.02 -10.35 13.89
N VAL A 257 2.00 -9.76 15.09
CA VAL A 257 2.93 -8.71 15.51
C VAL A 257 3.83 -9.28 16.60
N ASN A 258 5.14 -9.33 16.36
CA ASN A 258 6.14 -9.64 17.37
C ASN A 258 6.57 -8.34 18.07
N GLY A 259 5.76 -7.90 19.04
CA GLY A 259 5.94 -6.66 19.77
C GLY A 259 4.63 -6.11 20.34
N SER A 260 4.66 -4.89 20.88
CA SER A 260 3.47 -4.22 21.42
C SER A 260 2.64 -3.56 20.32
N VAL A 261 1.32 -3.59 20.47
CA VAL A 261 0.38 -2.90 19.57
C VAL A 261 -0.20 -1.67 20.27
N LYS A 262 -0.10 -0.49 19.64
CA LYS A 262 -0.77 0.74 20.08
C LYS A 262 -1.91 1.06 19.13
N ILE A 263 -3.15 1.07 19.63
CA ILE A 263 -4.36 1.44 18.87
C ILE A 263 -4.91 2.71 19.52
N VAL A 264 -4.97 3.80 18.75
CA VAL A 264 -5.37 5.13 19.24
C VAL A 264 -6.76 5.45 18.69
N ASP A 265 -7.71 5.64 19.59
CA ASP A 265 -9.06 6.12 19.26
C ASP A 265 -9.46 7.34 20.12
N GLY A 266 -8.54 7.84 20.95
CA GLY A 266 -8.77 8.92 21.91
C GLY A 266 -9.39 8.46 23.22
N THR A 267 -9.73 7.18 23.33
CA THR A 267 -10.28 6.56 24.54
C THR A 267 -9.35 5.53 25.15
N GLU A 268 -8.18 5.25 24.56
CA GLU A 268 -7.15 4.45 25.21
C GLU A 268 -6.70 5.03 26.56
N GLY A 269 -6.24 4.18 27.48
CA GLY A 269 -5.80 4.62 28.79
C GLY A 269 -5.44 3.46 29.71
N ASP A 270 -4.76 3.77 30.80
CA ASP A 270 -4.40 2.76 31.81
C ASP A 270 -5.65 2.07 32.38
N GLY A 271 -5.56 0.76 32.59
CA GLY A 271 -6.68 -0.09 33.05
C GLY A 271 -7.85 -0.28 32.07
N LYS A 272 -7.76 0.24 30.84
CA LYS A 272 -8.77 0.00 29.79
C LYS A 272 -8.46 -1.24 28.97
N VAL A 273 -9.51 -1.89 28.50
CA VAL A 273 -9.44 -3.09 27.66
C VAL A 273 -10.14 -2.82 26.33
N LEU A 274 -9.61 -3.39 25.26
CA LEU A 274 -10.22 -3.31 23.94
C LEU A 274 -11.44 -4.23 23.92
N THR A 275 -12.62 -3.65 23.67
CA THR A 275 -13.90 -4.38 23.67
C THR A 275 -14.64 -4.18 22.36
N SER A 276 -15.48 -5.13 21.98
CA SER A 276 -16.28 -5.07 20.77
C SER A 276 -17.72 -4.62 21.04
N ASP A 277 -18.35 -3.94 20.08
CA ASP A 277 -19.79 -3.73 20.05
C ASP A 277 -20.54 -4.85 19.29
N SER A 278 -21.86 -4.73 19.13
CA SER A 278 -22.69 -5.73 18.44
C SER A 278 -22.36 -5.91 16.95
N ASN A 279 -21.63 -4.96 16.34
CA ASN A 279 -21.23 -4.99 14.94
C ASN A 279 -19.75 -5.40 14.77
N GLY A 280 -19.08 -5.79 15.86
CA GLY A 280 -17.67 -6.16 15.81
C GLY A 280 -16.70 -4.98 15.93
N LYS A 281 -17.18 -3.74 16.07
CA LYS A 281 -16.28 -2.57 16.15
C LYS A 281 -15.62 -2.51 17.53
N ALA A 282 -14.29 -2.47 17.52
CA ALA A 282 -13.49 -2.40 18.73
C ALA A 282 -13.35 -0.95 19.25
N SER A 283 -13.39 -0.75 20.57
CA SER A 283 -13.00 0.48 21.25
C SER A 283 -12.50 0.23 22.67
N TRP A 284 -11.69 1.14 23.22
CA TRP A 284 -11.19 1.03 24.58
C TRP A 284 -12.28 1.37 25.61
N LYS A 285 -12.54 0.45 26.53
CA LYS A 285 -13.50 0.65 27.62
C LYS A 285 -12.87 0.34 28.98
N SER A 286 -13.40 1.00 30.01
CA SER A 286 -13.04 0.64 31.38
C SER A 286 -13.45 -0.79 31.69
N ASN A 287 -12.53 -1.53 32.30
CA ASN A 287 -12.77 -2.88 32.80
C ASN A 287 -13.23 -2.89 34.27
N THR A 288 -13.59 -1.73 34.85
CA THR A 288 -14.10 -1.69 36.22
C THR A 288 -15.47 -2.36 36.29
N THR A 289 -15.54 -3.48 37.01
CA THR A 289 -16.76 -4.26 37.25
C THR A 289 -17.26 -4.15 38.69
N VAL A 290 -16.48 -3.56 39.60
CA VAL A 290 -16.81 -3.37 41.01
C VAL A 290 -16.48 -1.95 41.42
N TYR A 291 -17.38 -1.32 42.19
CA TYR A 291 -17.16 0.01 42.76
C TYR A 291 -17.67 0.03 44.20
N VAL A 292 -16.83 0.45 45.14
CA VAL A 292 -17.18 0.60 46.55
C VAL A 292 -17.38 2.08 46.85
N GLY A 293 -18.44 2.42 47.58
CA GLY A 293 -18.70 3.79 47.98
C GLY A 293 -19.51 3.88 49.25
N GLN A 294 -19.89 5.10 49.61
CA GLN A 294 -20.71 5.39 50.77
C GLN A 294 -21.70 6.53 50.48
N PHE A 295 -22.75 6.65 51.28
CA PHE A 295 -23.58 7.84 51.35
C PHE A 295 -24.26 7.98 52.72
N ILE A 296 -24.82 9.15 53.02
CA ILE A 296 -25.60 9.40 54.24
C ILE A 296 -27.09 9.53 53.89
N ILE A 297 -27.95 8.84 54.63
CA ILE A 297 -29.39 9.10 54.63
C ILE A 297 -29.69 10.16 55.69
N SER A 298 -29.90 11.41 55.28
CA SER A 298 -30.20 12.53 56.18
C SER A 298 -31.66 13.02 56.14
N ALA A 299 -32.45 12.55 55.16
CA ALA A 299 -33.85 12.92 54.97
C ALA A 299 -34.60 11.83 54.21
N THR A 300 -35.93 11.84 54.28
CA THR A 300 -36.82 11.02 53.44
C THR A 300 -36.79 11.49 51.97
N GLY A 301 -37.37 10.69 51.08
CA GLY A 301 -37.43 10.93 49.64
C GLY A 301 -36.28 10.28 48.86
N ASN A 302 -36.17 10.63 47.58
CA ASN A 302 -35.17 10.04 46.68
C ASN A 302 -33.75 10.52 46.99
N LYS A 303 -32.82 9.56 47.12
CA LYS A 303 -31.38 9.77 47.10
C LYS A 303 -30.81 9.19 45.82
N ILE A 304 -30.19 10.05 45.02
CA ILE A 304 -29.57 9.71 43.75
C ILE A 304 -28.07 9.62 44.00
N ILE A 305 -27.53 8.42 43.86
CA ILE A 305 -26.08 8.17 43.92
C ILE A 305 -25.56 8.18 42.49
N THR A 306 -24.53 8.97 42.23
CA THR A 306 -23.90 9.15 40.92
C THR A 306 -22.38 8.95 41.01
N GLY A 307 -21.70 8.93 39.88
CA GLY A 307 -20.23 8.84 39.82
C GLY A 307 -19.68 7.42 39.73
N LEU A 308 -20.53 6.40 39.64
CA LEU A 308 -20.07 5.04 39.35
C LEU A 308 -19.57 4.96 37.90
N PRO A 309 -18.48 4.22 37.62
CA PRO A 309 -17.92 4.10 36.28
C PRO A 309 -18.74 3.20 35.33
N PHE A 310 -19.88 2.67 35.80
CA PHE A 310 -20.77 1.79 35.06
C PHE A 310 -22.21 1.89 35.60
N LYS A 311 -23.18 1.42 34.81
CA LYS A 311 -24.53 1.11 35.29
C LYS A 311 -24.46 -0.18 36.10
N PRO A 312 -24.75 -0.17 37.41
CA PRO A 312 -24.74 -1.40 38.18
C PRO A 312 -25.90 -2.31 37.80
N SER A 313 -25.68 -3.61 37.91
CA SER A 313 -26.72 -4.66 37.88
C SER A 313 -27.02 -5.22 39.27
N SER A 314 -26.12 -5.01 40.25
CA SER A 314 -26.33 -5.42 41.64
C SER A 314 -25.60 -4.47 42.59
N ILE A 315 -26.16 -4.26 43.78
CA ILE A 315 -25.55 -3.49 44.86
C ILE A 315 -25.81 -4.18 46.19
N THR A 316 -24.78 -4.33 47.02
CA THR A 316 -24.90 -4.71 48.42
C THR A 316 -24.74 -3.50 49.32
N PHE A 317 -25.43 -3.48 50.46
CA PHE A 317 -25.47 -2.38 51.41
C PHE A 317 -25.21 -2.87 52.83
N VAL A 318 -24.42 -2.11 53.58
CA VAL A 318 -24.18 -2.30 55.01
C VAL A 318 -24.36 -0.96 55.71
N ALA A 319 -25.08 -0.96 56.82
CA ALA A 319 -25.24 0.22 57.67
C ALA A 319 -25.42 -0.21 59.12
N HIS A 320 -25.03 0.68 60.02
CA HIS A 320 -25.12 0.48 61.47
C HIS A 320 -26.03 1.55 62.08
N ALA A 321 -26.75 1.17 63.13
CA ALA A 321 -27.48 2.15 63.92
C ALA A 321 -26.49 3.12 64.59
N ASN A 322 -26.86 4.41 64.63
CA ASN A 322 -26.16 5.45 65.39
C ASN A 322 -24.72 5.68 64.91
N VAL A 323 -24.54 5.63 63.58
CA VAL A 323 -23.35 6.09 62.87
C VAL A 323 -23.84 7.09 61.83
N GLU A 324 -23.89 8.36 62.22
CA GLU A 324 -24.60 9.44 61.52
C GLU A 324 -23.71 10.22 60.56
N THR A 325 -22.41 10.22 60.81
CA THR A 325 -21.38 10.95 60.05
C THR A 325 -20.26 10.01 59.62
N LEU A 326 -19.50 10.40 58.59
CA LEU A 326 -18.40 9.58 58.06
C LEU A 326 -17.22 9.50 59.01
N ASP A 327 -17.05 10.54 59.81
CA ASP A 327 -16.03 10.68 60.81
C ASP A 327 -16.75 10.94 62.14
N MET A 328 -16.65 9.99 63.06
CA MET A 328 -17.21 10.05 64.42
C MET A 328 -16.33 9.21 65.34
N ASP A 329 -15.95 9.79 66.48
CA ASP A 329 -15.24 9.12 67.57
C ASP A 329 -15.64 9.78 68.91
N THR A 330 -16.93 9.76 69.18
CA THR A 330 -17.52 10.32 70.39
C THR A 330 -18.60 9.39 70.90
N ASP A 331 -18.93 9.48 72.19
CA ASP A 331 -20.15 8.84 72.68
C ASP A 331 -21.41 9.50 72.11
N ASN A 332 -22.57 8.87 72.32
CA ASN A 332 -23.84 9.37 71.82
C ASN A 332 -24.38 10.59 72.61
N ALA A 333 -23.67 11.06 73.64
CA ALA A 333 -24.03 12.14 74.55
C ALA A 333 -25.48 12.10 75.10
N ALA A 334 -26.14 10.94 75.08
CA ALA A 334 -27.58 10.82 75.37
C ALA A 334 -27.89 10.50 76.84
N GLY A 335 -26.85 10.46 77.68
CA GLY A 335 -26.91 10.10 79.10
C GLY A 335 -26.92 8.59 79.35
N ASP A 336 -26.45 8.20 80.52
CA ASP A 336 -26.37 6.79 80.94
C ASP A 336 -27.75 6.14 81.01
N ASN A 337 -27.82 4.85 80.65
CA ASN A 337 -29.05 4.05 80.71
C ASN A 337 -30.23 4.67 79.94
N ASN A 338 -29.94 5.41 78.87
CA ASN A 338 -30.97 5.97 78.01
C ASN A 338 -31.75 4.86 77.28
N LYS A 339 -33.08 4.96 77.27
CA LYS A 339 -33.99 4.02 76.58
C LYS A 339 -34.34 4.47 75.17
N GLY A 340 -33.85 5.63 74.74
CA GLY A 340 -34.15 6.25 73.46
C GLY A 340 -33.34 5.71 72.29
N LEU A 341 -33.63 6.27 71.11
CA LEU A 341 -33.03 5.88 69.83
C LEU A 341 -31.50 5.93 69.85
N ALA A 342 -30.93 6.94 70.49
CA ALA A 342 -29.48 7.15 70.61
C ALA A 342 -28.74 6.00 71.32
N ASN A 343 -29.45 5.11 72.02
CA ASN A 343 -28.87 3.94 72.66
C ASN A 343 -29.29 2.61 72.01
N SER A 344 -29.81 2.65 70.79
CA SER A 344 -29.98 1.46 69.95
C SER A 344 -28.67 1.09 69.27
N PHE A 345 -28.37 -0.19 69.13
CA PHE A 345 -27.25 -0.65 68.31
C PHE A 345 -27.70 -1.78 67.39
N GLY A 346 -27.01 -1.98 66.27
CA GLY A 346 -27.27 -3.11 65.38
C GLY A 346 -26.77 -2.86 63.98
N THR A 347 -26.85 -3.90 63.15
CA THR A 347 -26.31 -3.89 61.80
C THR A 347 -27.34 -4.40 60.82
N MET A 348 -27.44 -3.75 59.67
CA MET A 348 -28.18 -4.26 58.52
C MET A 348 -27.24 -4.77 57.43
N ASN A 349 -27.67 -5.81 56.74
CA ASN A 349 -27.11 -6.27 55.48
C ASN A 349 -28.24 -6.33 54.46
N GLY A 350 -28.08 -5.64 53.34
CA GLY A 350 -29.09 -5.62 52.29
C GLY A 350 -28.48 -5.72 50.91
N PHE A 351 -29.31 -6.03 49.92
CA PHE A 351 -28.93 -5.99 48.52
C PHE A 351 -30.09 -5.52 47.66
N ALA A 352 -29.77 -5.06 46.45
CA ALA A 352 -30.70 -4.89 45.35
C ALA A 352 -30.02 -5.39 44.07
N ARG A 353 -30.75 -6.09 43.21
CA ARG A 353 -30.26 -6.64 41.94
C ARG A 353 -31.31 -6.46 40.84
N ASP A 354 -30.85 -6.17 39.64
CA ASP A 354 -31.65 -6.15 38.41
C ASP A 354 -31.78 -7.58 37.87
N ASP A 355 -32.97 -8.15 38.00
CA ASP A 355 -33.35 -9.44 37.42
C ASP A 355 -34.21 -9.17 36.17
N ASP A 356 -33.54 -8.95 35.03
CA ASP A 356 -34.15 -8.70 33.72
C ASP A 356 -35.19 -7.55 33.71
N GLY A 357 -34.84 -6.42 34.34
CA GLY A 357 -35.68 -5.23 34.41
C GLY A 357 -36.57 -5.16 35.65
N THR A 358 -36.59 -6.21 36.47
CA THR A 358 -37.26 -6.23 37.77
C THR A 358 -36.24 -6.09 38.90
N ILE A 359 -36.47 -5.15 39.83
CA ILE A 359 -35.59 -4.98 40.99
C ILE A 359 -35.99 -5.98 42.09
N THR A 360 -35.12 -6.96 42.33
CA THR A 360 -35.18 -7.83 43.51
C THR A 360 -34.32 -7.24 44.62
N GLN A 361 -34.83 -7.19 45.85
CA GLN A 361 -34.09 -6.66 46.98
C GLN A 361 -34.44 -7.37 48.28
N GLN A 362 -33.53 -7.30 49.23
CA GLN A 362 -33.74 -7.84 50.57
C GLN A 362 -32.90 -7.03 51.55
N VAL A 363 -33.40 -6.89 52.78
CA VAL A 363 -32.60 -6.45 53.91
C VAL A 363 -32.90 -7.31 55.11
N ILE A 364 -31.87 -7.60 55.90
CA ILE A 364 -31.97 -8.16 57.24
C ILE A 364 -31.23 -7.27 58.22
N TYR A 365 -31.72 -7.20 59.45
CA TYR A 365 -31.16 -6.44 60.54
C TYR A 365 -31.31 -7.19 61.85
N ILE A 366 -30.27 -7.08 62.67
CA ILE A 366 -30.25 -7.55 64.06
C ILE A 366 -29.60 -6.48 64.95
N GLY A 367 -30.14 -6.31 66.15
CA GLY A 367 -29.66 -5.33 67.11
C GLY A 367 -30.32 -5.41 68.48
N GLY A 368 -30.12 -4.38 69.28
CA GLY A 368 -30.63 -4.29 70.65
C GLY A 368 -30.50 -2.86 71.19
N SER A 369 -30.38 -2.75 72.52
CA SER A 369 -30.14 -1.47 73.21
C SER A 369 -28.93 -1.56 74.12
N GLY A 370 -28.15 -0.49 74.19
CA GLY A 370 -26.99 -0.36 75.07
C GLY A 370 -27.34 -0.15 76.55
N ASN A 371 -28.62 0.08 76.90
CA ASN A 371 -29.07 0.20 78.30
C ASN A 371 -29.14 -1.18 78.98
N SER A 372 -29.79 -2.13 78.31
CA SER A 372 -29.87 -3.55 78.63
C SER A 372 -30.40 -4.28 77.40
N ILE A 373 -30.13 -5.58 77.29
CA ILE A 373 -30.72 -6.44 76.26
C ILE A 373 -31.66 -7.42 76.96
N ASN A 374 -32.92 -7.02 77.11
CA ASN A 374 -33.96 -7.94 77.57
C ASN A 374 -34.54 -8.73 76.39
N ASP A 375 -34.63 -8.11 75.22
CA ASP A 375 -35.06 -8.73 73.97
C ASP A 375 -34.24 -8.25 72.76
N ILE A 376 -34.11 -9.11 71.76
CA ILE A 376 -33.38 -8.82 70.51
C ILE A 376 -34.27 -8.10 69.51
N SER A 377 -33.74 -7.00 68.96
CA SER A 377 -34.32 -6.27 67.84
C SER A 377 -33.99 -6.95 66.53
N ARG A 378 -35.01 -7.17 65.70
CA ARG A 378 -34.87 -7.80 64.39
C ARG A 378 -35.78 -7.14 63.37
N TYR A 379 -35.30 -7.07 62.14
CA TYR A 379 -36.08 -6.58 61.02
C TYR A 379 -35.63 -7.28 59.74
N ALA A 380 -36.58 -7.63 58.89
CA ALA A 380 -36.30 -8.16 57.56
C ALA A 380 -37.38 -7.69 56.60
N SER A 381 -37.01 -7.47 55.33
CA SER A 381 -37.96 -7.06 54.30
C SER A 381 -37.43 -7.44 52.92
N SER A 382 -38.30 -8.08 52.12
CA SER A 382 -38.07 -8.39 50.70
C SER A 382 -38.46 -7.24 49.76
N SER A 383 -38.96 -6.14 50.31
CA SER A 383 -39.35 -4.95 49.54
C SER A 383 -38.44 -3.76 49.82
N ARG A 384 -37.29 -3.98 50.46
CA ARG A 384 -36.33 -2.95 50.85
C ARG A 384 -34.90 -3.46 50.76
N CYS A 385 -33.98 -2.56 50.42
CA CYS A 385 -32.53 -2.82 50.47
C CYS A 385 -31.87 -2.13 51.68
N ILE A 386 -32.54 -1.15 52.30
CA ILE A 386 -32.10 -0.48 53.52
C ILE A 386 -33.17 -0.65 54.61
N GLY A 387 -32.76 -1.07 55.79
CA GLY A 387 -33.67 -1.34 56.90
C GLY A 387 -32.96 -1.44 58.24
N LEU A 388 -32.84 -0.31 58.94
CA LEU A 388 -32.43 -0.25 60.34
C LEU A 388 -33.67 -0.10 61.24
N ARG A 389 -33.68 -0.82 62.36
CA ARG A 389 -34.74 -0.73 63.37
C ARG A 389 -34.12 -0.30 64.70
N TYR A 390 -34.59 0.81 65.24
CA TYR A 390 -34.19 1.31 66.55
C TYR A 390 -35.17 0.80 67.59
N SER A 391 -34.68 0.38 68.75
CA SER A 391 -35.50 -0.23 69.79
C SER A 391 -35.03 0.07 71.21
N ASP A 392 -35.96 0.02 72.15
CA ASP A 392 -35.65 0.08 73.57
C ASP A 392 -35.05 -1.25 74.08
N GLN A 393 -34.74 -1.30 75.38
CA GLN A 393 -34.17 -2.46 76.06
C GLN A 393 -35.06 -3.72 76.04
N ASN A 394 -36.37 -3.57 75.79
CA ASN A 394 -37.33 -4.66 75.68
C ASN A 394 -37.62 -5.00 74.21
N GLY A 395 -36.76 -4.55 73.28
CA GLY A 395 -36.92 -4.81 71.85
C GLY A 395 -38.13 -4.11 71.23
N ASN A 396 -38.79 -3.16 71.91
CA ASN A 396 -39.90 -2.39 71.35
C ASN A 396 -39.37 -1.38 70.33
N ALA A 397 -40.05 -1.22 69.20
CA ALA A 397 -39.58 -0.33 68.14
C ALA A 397 -39.73 1.15 68.56
N LEU A 398 -38.62 1.89 68.55
CA LEU A 398 -38.58 3.34 68.73
C LEU A 398 -38.63 4.08 67.39
N GLY A 399 -38.13 3.45 66.33
CA GLY A 399 -38.06 4.04 65.00
C GLY A 399 -37.50 3.06 63.98
N ARG A 400 -37.52 3.46 62.71
CA ARG A 400 -36.85 2.75 61.61
C ARG A 400 -36.25 3.74 60.62
N THR A 401 -35.17 3.36 59.95
CA THR A 401 -34.70 4.04 58.75
C THR A 401 -34.78 3.05 57.60
N LEU A 402 -35.62 3.34 56.61
CA LEU A 402 -36.08 2.39 55.60
C LEU A 402 -35.94 2.98 54.18
N GLY A 403 -35.36 2.20 53.27
CA GLY A 403 -35.19 2.58 51.88
C GLY A 403 -35.28 1.42 50.92
N SER A 404 -35.77 1.69 49.72
CA SER A 404 -35.85 0.72 48.61
C SER A 404 -35.17 1.29 47.37
N LEU A 405 -34.45 0.44 46.64
CA LEU A 405 -33.89 0.84 45.35
C LEU A 405 -35.01 0.98 44.33
N THR A 406 -35.01 2.07 43.57
CA THR A 406 -36.04 2.38 42.56
C THR A 406 -35.53 2.29 41.14
N SER A 407 -34.22 2.49 40.93
CA SER A 407 -33.62 2.40 39.59
C SER A 407 -32.11 2.19 39.65
N PHE A 408 -31.60 1.43 38.68
CA PHE A 408 -30.20 1.41 38.28
C PHE A 408 -30.01 2.42 37.15
N ASN A 409 -29.09 3.36 37.33
CA ASN A 409 -28.85 4.48 36.43
C ASN A 409 -27.53 4.28 35.68
N THR A 410 -27.31 5.01 34.57
CA THR A 410 -26.11 4.86 33.71
C THR A 410 -24.77 4.90 34.45
N ASN A 411 -24.68 5.69 35.53
CA ASN A 411 -23.48 5.90 36.34
C ASN A 411 -23.80 5.91 37.84
N GLY A 412 -24.78 5.11 38.27
CA GLY A 412 -25.28 5.17 39.65
C GLY A 412 -26.58 4.44 39.90
N PHE A 413 -27.31 4.86 40.93
CA PHE A 413 -28.59 4.27 41.32
C PHE A 413 -29.42 5.24 42.15
N THR A 414 -30.71 4.94 42.33
CA THR A 414 -31.62 5.74 43.14
C THR A 414 -32.29 4.91 44.23
N ILE A 415 -32.26 5.41 45.47
CA ILE A 415 -32.97 4.85 46.61
C ILE A 415 -34.09 5.80 47.01
N ASN A 416 -35.30 5.29 47.22
CA ASN A 416 -36.38 6.02 47.86
C ASN A 416 -36.40 5.71 49.35
N VAL A 417 -36.12 6.73 50.17
CA VAL A 417 -36.16 6.64 51.64
C VAL A 417 -37.55 6.99 52.13
N THR A 418 -38.32 5.97 52.55
CA THR A 418 -39.71 6.16 52.98
C THR A 418 -39.84 6.52 54.46
N ASN A 419 -38.84 6.18 55.26
CA ASN A 419 -38.83 6.50 56.69
C ASN A 419 -37.38 6.77 57.13
N LYS A 420 -37.20 7.76 57.99
CA LYS A 420 -35.90 8.11 58.57
C LYS A 420 -36.12 8.49 60.03
N SER A 421 -35.62 7.65 60.93
CA SER A 421 -35.64 7.95 62.36
C SER A 421 -34.32 8.56 62.83
N ASP A 422 -33.22 8.27 62.14
CA ASP A 422 -31.92 8.90 62.36
C ASP A 422 -31.09 9.00 61.08
N ASN A 423 -30.07 9.84 61.09
CA ASN A 423 -29.04 9.85 60.07
C ASN A 423 -28.28 8.52 60.09
N ILE A 424 -27.95 7.99 58.92
CA ILE A 424 -27.14 6.77 58.83
C ILE A 424 -26.13 6.88 57.71
N VAL A 425 -24.90 6.44 57.98
CA VAL A 425 -23.91 6.12 56.94
C VAL A 425 -24.22 4.74 56.38
N VAL A 426 -24.26 4.65 55.06
CA VAL A 426 -24.43 3.40 54.33
C VAL A 426 -23.20 3.18 53.47
N LEU A 427 -22.51 2.06 53.69
CA LEU A 427 -21.50 1.56 52.77
C LEU A 427 -22.17 0.70 51.70
N TYR A 428 -21.69 0.79 50.46
CA TYR A 428 -22.18 -0.04 49.37
C TYR A 428 -21.06 -0.60 48.49
N THR A 429 -21.34 -1.75 47.88
CA THR A 429 -20.53 -2.32 46.80
C THR A 429 -21.42 -2.56 45.60
N ALA A 430 -21.14 -1.85 44.52
CA ALA A 430 -21.84 -1.95 43.25
C ALA A 430 -21.09 -2.88 42.30
N TYR A 431 -21.83 -3.68 41.55
CA TYR A 431 -21.34 -4.65 40.59
C TYR A 431 -21.94 -4.35 39.21
N LYS A 432 -21.12 -4.43 38.16
CA LYS A 432 -21.52 -4.20 36.78
C LYS A 432 -22.28 -5.38 36.23
#